data_AF-H3DB35-F1
#
_entry.id   AF-H3DB35-F1
#
_cell.length_a   1.000
_cell.length_b   1.000
_cell.length_c   1.000
_cell.angle_alpha   90.00
_cell.angle_beta   90.00
_cell.angle_gamma   90.00
#
_symmetry.space_group_name_H-M   'P 1'
#
loop_
_entity.id
_entity.type
_entity.pdbx_description
1 polymer ?
#
loop_
_entity_poly.entity_id
_entity_poly.type
_entity_poly.pdbx_seq_one_letter_code
_entity_poly.pdbx_strand_id
1 'polypeptide(L)'
;MIQPKMERNSHWREVEVFQVARSFVLTRRSSMYFDEDGDLAHEFYEETVVTKNGQRKAKLKRIYKNLTPQGIIKLDHPCIHVDFPVVLCEPG
;
A
#
# COMPACT_ATOMS: atom_id res chain seq x y z
N MET A 1 -35.64 -4.60 -46.09
CA MET A 1 -35.33 -4.65 -44.64
C MET A 1 -33.88 -4.22 -44.47
N ILE A 2 -33.67 -3.06 -43.85
CA ILE A 2 -32.35 -2.46 -43.66
C ILE A 2 -31.75 -3.08 -42.40
N GLN A 3 -30.60 -3.74 -42.50
CA GLN A 3 -29.82 -4.08 -41.31
C GLN A 3 -29.06 -2.82 -40.87
N PRO A 4 -29.25 -2.29 -39.65
CA PRO A 4 -28.40 -1.22 -39.17
C PRO A 4 -27.03 -1.80 -38.82
N LYS A 5 -25.99 -1.26 -39.45
CA LYS A 5 -24.60 -1.52 -39.11
C LYS A 5 -24.32 -0.91 -37.75
N MET A 6 -24.15 -1.76 -36.74
CA MET A 6 -23.83 -1.35 -35.37
C MET A 6 -22.33 -1.04 -35.28
N GLU A 7 -21.92 0.08 -35.86
CA GLU A 7 -20.57 0.62 -35.73
C GLU A 7 -20.47 1.28 -34.35
N ARG A 8 -20.22 0.45 -33.32
CA ARG A 8 -19.99 0.89 -31.94
C ARG A 8 -18.64 1.63 -31.88
N ASN A 9 -18.70 2.96 -31.79
CA ASN A 9 -17.55 3.86 -31.66
C ASN A 9 -16.53 3.36 -30.62
N SER A 10 -15.31 3.12 -31.08
CA SER A 10 -14.12 2.67 -30.33
C SER A 10 -13.78 3.57 -29.14
N HIS A 11 -14.14 4.85 -29.23
CA HIS A 11 -13.95 5.86 -28.19
C HIS A 11 -14.58 5.47 -26.85
N TRP A 12 -15.78 4.88 -26.86
CA TRP A 12 -16.49 4.51 -25.62
C TRP A 12 -15.84 3.32 -24.90
N ARG A 13 -15.27 2.36 -25.65
CA ARG A 13 -14.52 1.24 -25.06
C ARG A 13 -13.23 1.72 -24.38
N GLU A 14 -12.54 2.67 -25.00
CA GLU A 14 -11.29 3.19 -24.47
C GLU A 14 -11.52 3.97 -23.17
N VAL A 15 -12.60 4.77 -23.10
CA VAL A 15 -13.03 5.49 -21.89
C VAL A 15 -13.44 4.54 -20.75
N GLU A 16 -14.20 3.47 -21.04
CA GLU A 16 -14.55 2.43 -20.05
C GLU A 16 -13.30 1.70 -19.52
N VAL A 17 -12.38 1.29 -20.40
CA VAL A 17 -11.13 0.63 -20.01
C VAL A 17 -10.26 1.56 -19.15
N PHE A 18 -10.23 2.86 -19.47
CA PHE A 18 -9.46 3.85 -18.70
C PHE A 18 -10.07 4.12 -17.31
N GLN A 19 -11.40 4.11 -17.18
CA GLN A 19 -12.08 4.24 -15.88
C GLN A 19 -11.92 3.00 -15.00
N VAL A 20 -12.00 1.80 -15.58
CA VAL A 20 -11.76 0.54 -14.87
C VAL A 20 -10.30 0.44 -14.42
N ALA A 21 -9.35 0.87 -15.25
CA ALA A 21 -7.92 0.93 -14.88
C ALA A 21 -7.63 1.91 -13.72
N ARG A 22 -8.48 2.92 -13.51
CA ARG A 22 -8.34 3.91 -12.42
C ARG A 22 -9.02 3.49 -11.12
N SER A 23 -9.88 2.48 -11.14
CA SER A 23 -10.57 1.97 -9.94
C SER A 23 -9.68 1.02 -9.13
N PHE A 24 -8.66 0.42 -9.73
CA PHE A 24 -7.76 -0.49 -9.04
C PHE A 24 -6.45 0.19 -8.64
N VAL A 25 -6.19 0.20 -7.34
CA VAL A 25 -4.91 0.54 -6.73
C VAL A 25 -4.05 -0.72 -6.72
N LEU A 26 -2.98 -0.73 -7.52
CA LEU A 26 -2.02 -1.83 -7.61
C LEU A 26 -0.75 -1.60 -6.79
N THR A 27 -0.54 -0.37 -6.34
CA THR A 27 0.62 0.03 -5.56
C THR A 27 0.22 0.96 -4.44
N ARG A 28 0.91 0.88 -3.29
CA ARG A 28 0.75 1.84 -2.19
C ARG A 28 2.09 2.38 -1.72
N ARG A 29 2.06 3.54 -1.07
CA ARG A 29 3.20 4.03 -0.29
C ARG A 29 3.23 3.30 1.05
N SER A 30 4.31 2.58 1.33
CA SER A 30 4.50 1.84 2.58
C SER A 30 4.90 2.77 3.72
N SER A 31 4.51 2.40 4.94
CA SER A 31 4.96 3.02 6.20
C SER A 31 6.06 2.22 6.89
N MET A 32 6.64 1.23 6.21
CA MET A 32 7.76 0.43 6.72
C MET A 32 9.12 0.98 6.26
N TYR A 33 10.15 0.64 7.03
CA TYR A 33 11.53 1.03 6.83
C TYR A 33 12.44 -0.18 6.95
N PHE A 34 13.57 -0.13 6.25
CA PHE A 34 14.70 -1.02 6.42
C PHE A 34 15.71 -0.40 7.39
N ASP A 35 16.28 -1.19 8.28
CA ASP A 35 17.46 -0.78 9.06
C ASP A 35 18.79 -1.14 8.35
N GLU A 36 19.91 -1.04 9.07
CA GLU A 36 21.25 -1.30 8.54
C GLU A 36 21.49 -2.78 8.21
N ASP A 37 20.78 -3.68 8.90
CA ASP A 37 20.88 -5.13 8.72
C ASP A 37 19.89 -5.66 7.66
N GLY A 38 18.96 -4.81 7.22
CA GLY A 38 17.96 -5.12 6.19
C GLY A 38 16.64 -5.66 6.75
N ASP A 39 16.44 -5.57 8.07
CA ASP A 39 15.17 -5.91 8.69
C ASP A 39 14.10 -4.89 8.31
N LEU A 40 12.85 -5.35 8.12
CA LEU A 40 11.74 -4.51 7.67
C LEU A 40 10.68 -4.38 8.75
N ALA A 41 10.44 -3.15 9.23
CA ALA A 41 9.44 -2.89 10.26
C ALA A 41 8.84 -1.48 10.15
N HIS A 42 7.73 -1.24 10.85
CA HIS A 42 7.17 0.10 10.99
C HIS A 42 8.00 1.00 11.91
N GLU A 43 8.62 0.40 12.94
CA GLU A 43 9.37 1.11 13.96
C GLU A 43 10.57 0.26 14.42
N PHE A 44 11.70 0.91 14.69
CA PHE A 44 12.90 0.28 15.20
C PHE A 44 13.27 0.84 16.56
N TYR A 45 13.87 0.00 17.41
CA TYR A 45 14.26 0.35 18.76
C TYR A 45 15.68 -0.19 19.04
N GLU A 46 16.53 0.64 19.66
CA GLU A 46 17.82 0.21 20.21
C GLU A 46 17.67 -0.13 21.69
N GLU A 47 18.34 -1.19 22.14
CA GLU A 47 18.52 -1.43 23.56
C GLU A 47 19.54 -0.44 24.13
N THR A 48 19.17 0.20 25.23
CA THR A 48 20.02 1.13 25.97
C THR A 48 20.10 0.68 27.42
N VAL A 49 21.30 0.69 28.00
CA VAL A 49 21.48 0.36 29.41
C VAL A 49 21.55 1.65 30.21
N VAL A 50 20.59 1.85 31.11
CA VAL A 50 20.59 2.96 32.05
C VAL A 50 20.88 2.45 33.44
N THR A 51 21.85 3.09 34.11
CA THR A 51 22.14 2.82 35.51
C THR A 51 21.34 3.79 36.37
N LYS A 52 20.46 3.26 37.23
CA LYS A 52 19.73 4.05 38.23
C LYS A 52 19.90 3.40 39.59
N ASN A 53 20.42 4.14 40.57
CA ASN A 53 20.67 3.67 41.93
C ASN A 53 21.56 2.41 41.99
N GLY A 54 22.61 2.36 41.16
CA GLY A 54 23.51 1.20 41.07
C GLY A 54 22.93 -0.03 40.35
N GLN A 55 21.64 -0.03 40.01
CA GLN A 55 21.02 -1.08 39.22
C GLN A 55 21.05 -0.74 37.73
N ARG A 56 21.57 -1.68 36.93
CA ARG A 56 21.53 -1.61 35.47
C ARG A 56 20.15 -2.06 35.00
N LYS A 57 19.47 -1.23 34.22
CA LYS A 57 18.19 -1.55 33.58
C LYS A 57 18.32 -1.37 32.08
N ALA A 58 17.93 -2.38 31.33
CA ALA A 58 17.71 -2.26 29.91
C ALA A 58 16.46 -1.40 29.63
N LYS A 59 16.53 -0.58 28.60
CA LYS A 59 15.42 0.18 28.05
C LYS A 59 15.50 0.20 26.55
N LEU A 60 14.35 0.11 25.91
CA LEU A 60 14.23 0.32 24.47
C LEU A 60 14.04 1.80 24.17
N LYS A 61 14.77 2.29 23.18
CA LYS A 61 14.65 3.67 22.70
C LYS A 61 14.37 3.63 21.20
N ARG A 62 13.33 4.34 20.78
CA ARG A 62 12.95 4.38 19.36
C ARG A 62 14.03 5.08 18.53
N ILE A 63 14.35 4.49 17.39
CA ILE A 63 15.29 5.00 16.40
C ILE A 63 14.50 5.56 15.22
N TYR A 64 14.96 6.71 14.71
CA TYR A 64 14.43 7.34 13.49
C TYR A 64 15.51 7.66 12.46
N LYS A 65 16.79 7.47 12.82
CA LYS A 65 17.95 7.74 11.96
C LYS A 65 18.41 6.44 11.30
N ASN A 66 19.12 6.57 10.18
CA ASN A 66 19.69 5.44 9.44
C ASN A 66 18.64 4.39 8.99
N LEU A 67 17.37 4.79 8.91
CA LEU A 67 16.30 3.97 8.39
C LEU A 67 16.00 4.35 6.94
N THR A 68 15.95 3.37 6.06
CA THR A 68 15.62 3.58 4.65
C THR A 68 14.15 3.27 4.41
N PRO A 69 13.32 4.21 3.92
CA PRO A 69 11.91 3.92 3.67
C PRO A 69 11.76 2.84 2.59
N GLN A 70 10.85 1.88 2.81
CA GLN A 70 10.55 0.87 1.80
C GLN A 70 9.98 1.47 0.50
N GLY A 71 9.34 2.63 0.60
CA GLY A 71 8.85 3.39 -0.56
C GLY A 71 7.53 2.87 -1.11
N ILE A 72 7.40 2.86 -2.43
CA ILE A 72 6.20 2.37 -3.13
C ILE A 72 6.31 0.86 -3.28
N ILE A 73 5.32 0.13 -2.77
CA ILE A 73 5.24 -1.31 -2.91
C ILE A 73 4.08 -1.70 -3.82
N LYS A 74 4.23 -2.83 -4.51
CA LYS A 74 3.14 -3.51 -5.19
C LYS A 74 2.25 -4.18 -4.16
N LEU A 75 0.95 -4.13 -4.38
CA LEU A 75 -0.02 -4.86 -3.59
C LEU A 75 -0.15 -6.28 -4.15
N ASP A 76 -0.21 -7.28 -3.27
CA ASP A 76 -0.40 -8.68 -3.67
C ASP A 76 -1.75 -8.90 -4.36
N HIS A 77 -2.75 -8.11 -3.94
CA HIS A 77 -4.10 -8.11 -4.50
C HIS A 77 -4.48 -6.67 -4.88
N PRO A 78 -5.17 -6.46 -6.00
CA PRO A 78 -5.68 -5.14 -6.37
C PRO A 78 -6.66 -4.64 -5.30
N CYS A 79 -6.46 -3.40 -4.83
CA CYS A 79 -7.40 -2.73 -3.94
C CYS A 79 -8.29 -1.77 -4.72
N ILE A 80 -9.49 -1.50 -4.22
CA ILE A 80 -10.40 -0.55 -4.86
C ILE A 80 -10.07 0.87 -4.39
N HIS A 81 -10.01 1.81 -5.31
CA HIS A 81 -9.75 3.22 -5.03
C HIS A 81 -10.92 3.82 -4.23
N VAL A 82 -10.62 4.65 -3.23
CA VAL A 82 -11.59 5.14 -2.22
C VAL A 82 -12.78 5.92 -2.81
N ASP A 83 -12.61 6.51 -3.99
CA ASP A 83 -13.67 7.25 -4.69
C ASP A 83 -14.71 6.34 -5.38
N PHE A 84 -14.50 5.02 -5.37
CA PHE A 84 -15.40 4.06 -6.01
C PHE A 84 -16.20 3.29 -4.95
N PRO A 85 -17.46 3.65 -4.69
CA PRO A 85 -18.32 2.89 -3.78
C PRO A 85 -18.60 1.49 -4.36
N VAL A 86 -18.43 0.45 -3.54
CA VAL A 86 -18.67 -0.94 -3.95
C VAL A 86 -19.66 -1.60 -3.01
N VAL A 87 -20.65 -2.29 -3.59
CA VAL A 87 -21.61 -3.13 -2.88
C VAL A 87 -21.17 -4.58 -3.04
N LEU A 88 -20.88 -5.25 -1.93
CA LEU A 88 -20.61 -6.69 -1.91
C LEU A 88 -21.93 -7.43 -1.78
N CYS A 89 -22.22 -8.36 -2.69
CA CYS A 89 -23.37 -9.24 -2.64
C CYS A 89 -22.91 -10.65 -2.25
N GLU A 90 -23.69 -11.36 -1.43
CA GLU A 90 -23.44 -12.78 -1.17
C GLU A 90 -23.76 -13.62 -2.41
N PRO A 91 -23.00 -14.70 -2.69
CA PRO A 91 -23.35 -15.63 -3.75
C PRO A 91 -24.65 -16.37 -3.40
N GLY A 92 -25.61 -16.35 -4.32
CA GLY A 92 -26.89 -17.07 -4.21
C GLY A 92 -26.86 -18.50 -4.72
#